data_AF-X0Z0A4-F1
#
_entry.id   AF-X0Z0A4-F1
#
_cell.length_a   1.000
_cell.length_b   1.000
_cell.length_c   1.000
_cell.angle_alpha   90.00
_cell.angle_beta   90.00
_cell.angle_gamma   90.00
#
_symmetry.space_group_name_H-M   'P 1'
#
loop_
_entity.id
_entity.type
_entity.pdbx_description
1 polymer ?
#
loop_
_entity_poly.entity_id
_entity_poly.type
_entity_poly.pdbx_seq_one_letter_code
_entity_poly.pdbx_strand_id
1 'polypeptide(L)'
;LRSERVVRLLRAGDVAGFGELVTLSHDGDRVTRRAPDGGRAPLPKPLPDAKLDRLAADVESGNGERRERARLWRQPGGYDVSCPEMDEMVDIALDVPGTLGAGLVGAGLGGCIVVLTRMENAPAVIAAMEERYYRPRGLPPTAQVCHALGGAGVLEAD
;
A
#
# COMPACT_ATOMS: atom_id res chain seq x y z
N LEU A 1 7.50 16.54 -0.95
CA LEU A 1 6.25 15.75 -1.15
C LEU A 1 6.56 14.25 -1.22
N ARG A 2 5.59 13.34 -0.99
CA ARG A 2 5.82 11.88 -1.10
C ARG A 2 6.26 11.47 -2.51
N SER A 3 5.70 12.11 -3.54
CA SER A 3 6.09 11.92 -4.94
C SER A 3 7.58 12.15 -5.20
N GLU A 4 8.17 13.20 -4.63
CA GLU A 4 9.61 13.47 -4.75
C GLU A 4 10.48 12.40 -4.08
N ARG A 5 9.97 11.78 -2.99
CA ARG A 5 10.66 10.68 -2.31
C ARG A 5 10.69 9.44 -3.18
N VAL A 6 9.56 9.10 -3.82
CA VAL A 6 9.47 7.98 -4.77
C VAL A 6 10.53 8.11 -5.87
N VAL A 7 10.67 9.29 -6.47
CA VAL A 7 11.69 9.51 -7.53
C VAL A 7 13.11 9.25 -7.00
N ARG A 8 13.42 9.69 -5.78
CA ARG A 8 14.75 9.47 -5.18
C ARG A 8 15.01 7.99 -4.87
N LEU A 9 14.02 7.30 -4.32
CA LEU A 9 14.10 5.87 -3.99
C LEU A 9 14.34 5.04 -5.27
N LEU A 10 13.54 5.28 -6.30
CA LEU A 10 13.70 4.59 -7.59
C LEU A 10 15.06 4.85 -8.23
N ARG A 11 15.56 6.09 -8.21
CA ARG A 11 16.91 6.43 -8.71
C ARG A 11 18.03 5.76 -7.92
N ALA A 12 17.82 5.52 -6.63
CA ALA A 12 18.76 4.82 -5.76
C ALA A 12 18.65 3.29 -5.85
N GLY A 13 17.68 2.75 -6.61
CA GLY A 13 17.39 1.32 -6.65
C GLY A 13 16.70 0.79 -5.39
N ASP A 14 16.21 1.66 -4.52
CA ASP A 14 15.52 1.29 -3.28
C ASP A 14 14.05 0.97 -3.54
N VAL A 15 13.82 -0.23 -4.08
CA VAL A 15 12.48 -0.73 -4.39
C VAL A 15 11.70 -1.08 -3.11
N ALA A 16 12.40 -1.45 -2.04
CA ALA A 16 11.76 -1.75 -0.75
C ALA A 16 11.16 -0.49 -0.14
N GLY A 17 11.92 0.61 -0.08
CA GLY A 17 11.42 1.89 0.39
C GLY A 17 10.29 2.44 -0.50
N PHE A 18 10.31 2.16 -1.82
CA PHE A 18 9.17 2.49 -2.67
C PHE A 18 7.92 1.67 -2.29
N GLY A 19 8.07 0.36 -2.06
CA GLY A 19 6.99 -0.51 -1.59
C GLY A 19 6.39 -0.07 -0.25
N GLU A 20 7.23 0.36 0.70
CA GLU A 20 6.76 0.96 1.96
C GLU A 20 5.86 2.18 1.71
N LEU A 21 6.20 3.04 0.74
CA LEU A 21 5.39 4.20 0.40
C LEU A 21 4.07 3.84 -0.30
N VAL A 22 4.03 2.73 -1.06
CA VAL A 22 2.78 2.21 -1.65
C VAL A 22 1.84 1.77 -0.53
N THR A 23 2.33 0.97 0.41
CA THR A 23 1.53 0.50 1.56
C THR A 23 1.08 1.66 2.43
N LEU A 24 1.99 2.60 2.76
CA LEU A 24 1.66 3.78 3.55
C LEU A 24 0.56 4.62 2.91
N SER A 25 0.51 4.70 1.57
CA SER A 25 -0.55 5.40 0.88
C SER A 25 -1.89 4.71 1.10
N HIS A 26 -1.94 3.39 0.92
CA HIS A 26 -3.16 2.61 1.14
C HIS A 26 -3.64 2.69 2.60
N ASP A 27 -2.73 2.74 3.58
CA ASP A 27 -3.10 2.95 5.00
C ASP A 27 -3.88 4.26 5.22
N GLY A 28 -3.65 5.26 4.37
CA GLY A 28 -4.42 6.51 4.32
C GLY A 28 -5.86 6.31 3.84
N ASP A 29 -6.14 5.23 3.12
CA ASP A 29 -7.43 4.93 2.50
C ASP A 29 -8.20 3.79 3.19
N ARG A 30 -7.50 2.92 3.94
CA ARG A 30 -8.11 1.78 4.65
C ARG A 30 -9.31 2.16 5.50
N VAL A 31 -10.37 1.38 5.44
CA VAL A 31 -11.56 1.57 6.29
C VAL A 31 -11.66 0.52 7.40
N THR A 32 -10.83 -0.51 7.32
CA THR A 32 -10.86 -1.68 8.20
C THR A 32 -9.47 -2.24 8.46
N ARG A 33 -9.33 -2.95 9.57
CA ARG A 33 -8.10 -3.67 9.97
C ARG A 33 -8.42 -5.09 10.41
N ARG A 34 -7.43 -5.98 10.42
CA ARG A 34 -7.56 -7.30 11.05
C ARG A 34 -7.83 -7.15 12.56
N ALA A 35 -8.80 -7.89 13.05
CA ALA A 35 -9.08 -8.01 14.46
C ALA A 35 -8.32 -9.21 15.06
N PRO A 36 -8.03 -9.22 16.38
CA PRO A 36 -7.29 -10.32 17.03
C PRO A 36 -7.98 -11.69 16.93
N ASP A 37 -9.28 -11.72 16.68
CA ASP A 37 -10.10 -12.93 16.51
C ASP A 37 -10.05 -13.49 15.07
N GLY A 38 -9.28 -12.87 14.17
CA GLY A 38 -9.19 -13.25 12.76
C GLY A 38 -10.25 -12.60 11.87
N GLY A 39 -11.19 -11.83 12.44
CA GLY A 39 -12.17 -11.04 11.69
C GLY A 39 -11.62 -9.69 11.22
N ARG A 40 -12.52 -8.81 10.79
CA ARG A 40 -12.18 -7.42 10.41
C ARG A 40 -12.97 -6.43 11.25
N ALA A 41 -12.29 -5.39 11.72
CA ALA A 41 -12.86 -4.32 12.53
C ALA A 41 -12.73 -2.97 11.81
N PRO A 42 -13.68 -2.04 12.00
CA PRO A 42 -13.54 -0.68 11.49
C PRO A 42 -12.24 -0.01 11.96
N LEU A 43 -11.63 0.79 11.10
CA LEU A 43 -10.42 1.55 11.37
C LEU A 43 -10.75 3.05 11.40
N PRO A 44 -11.20 3.60 12.55
CA PRO A 44 -11.40 5.04 12.66
C PRO A 44 -10.06 5.77 12.57
N LYS A 45 -10.03 6.89 11.84
CA LYS A 45 -8.84 7.73 11.67
C LYS A 45 -8.99 9.12 12.28
N PRO A 46 -9.22 9.24 13.61
CA PRO A 46 -9.29 10.54 14.24
C PRO A 46 -7.93 11.23 14.16
N LEU A 47 -7.96 12.54 13.86
CA LEU A 47 -6.80 13.41 13.89
C LEU A 47 -7.05 14.55 14.90
N PRO A 48 -7.02 14.25 16.22
CA PRO A 48 -7.22 15.27 17.24
C PRO A 48 -6.01 16.21 17.32
N ASP A 49 -6.22 17.42 17.83
CA ASP A 49 -5.15 18.43 18.02
C ASP A 49 -3.96 17.87 18.79
N ALA A 50 -4.20 17.10 19.86
CA ALA A 50 -3.14 16.46 20.63
C ALA A 50 -2.26 15.49 19.81
N LYS A 51 -2.74 14.97 18.67
CA LYS A 51 -1.90 14.20 17.73
C LYS A 51 -1.06 15.14 16.87
N LEU A 52 -1.62 16.25 16.39
CA LEU A 52 -0.89 17.27 15.64
C LEU A 52 0.22 17.90 16.48
N ASP A 53 -0.08 18.27 17.73
CA ASP A 53 0.90 18.85 18.67
C ASP A 53 2.06 17.90 18.93
N ARG A 54 1.78 16.60 19.11
CA ARG A 54 2.83 15.58 19.27
C ARG A 54 3.69 15.43 18.03
N LEU A 55 3.11 15.46 16.84
CA LEU A 55 3.87 15.40 15.59
C LEU A 55 4.77 16.64 15.42
N ALA A 56 4.26 17.83 15.75
CA ALA A 56 5.04 19.07 15.74
C ALA A 56 6.24 18.98 16.70
N ALA A 57 5.98 18.56 17.95
CA ALA A 57 7.04 18.37 18.94
C ALA A 57 8.07 17.31 18.50
N ASP A 58 7.64 16.22 17.87
CA ASP A 58 8.55 15.18 17.37
C ASP A 58 9.47 15.70 16.25
N VAL A 59 8.99 16.58 15.36
CA VAL A 59 9.79 17.20 14.28
C VAL A 59 10.90 18.11 14.84
N GLU A 60 10.64 18.75 15.97
CA GLU A 60 11.58 19.64 16.66
C GLU A 60 12.48 18.91 17.67
N SER A 61 12.12 17.67 18.03
CA SER A 61 12.86 16.91 19.03
C SER A 61 14.30 16.61 18.60
N GLY A 62 15.24 16.52 19.55
CA GLY A 62 16.62 16.08 19.25
C GLY A 62 16.76 14.61 18.82
N ASN A 63 15.67 13.83 18.77
CA ASN A 63 15.71 12.41 18.45
C ASN A 63 15.45 12.17 16.95
N GLY A 64 16.42 11.59 16.26
CA GLY A 64 16.36 11.34 14.81
C GLY A 64 15.17 10.47 14.37
N GLU A 65 14.86 9.41 15.11
CA GLU A 65 13.74 8.52 14.79
C GLU A 65 12.40 9.21 14.94
N ARG A 66 12.23 10.00 16.02
CA ARG A 66 11.02 10.81 16.25
C ARG A 66 10.80 11.81 15.12
N ARG A 67 11.86 12.52 14.73
CA ARG A 67 11.81 13.47 13.62
C ARG A 67 11.44 12.80 12.30
N GLU A 68 11.97 11.61 12.05
CA GLU A 68 11.72 10.87 10.82
C GLU A 68 10.28 10.36 10.74
N ARG A 69 9.74 9.73 11.79
CA ARG A 69 8.34 9.28 11.80
C ARG A 69 7.33 10.44 11.68
N ALA A 70 7.70 11.63 12.14
CA ALA A 70 6.81 12.79 12.15
C ALA A 70 6.85 13.59 10.84
N ARG A 71 7.66 13.17 9.85
CA ARG A 71 7.67 13.82 8.54
C ARG A 71 6.29 13.76 7.89
N LEU A 72 5.90 14.85 7.23
CA LEU A 72 4.61 14.94 6.54
C LEU A 72 4.41 13.80 5.52
N TRP A 73 5.45 13.44 4.77
CA TRP A 73 5.38 12.37 3.77
C TRP A 73 5.24 10.96 4.38
N ARG A 74 5.57 10.79 5.68
CA ARG A 74 5.34 9.58 6.48
C ARG A 74 3.93 9.50 7.08
N GLN A 75 3.12 10.56 6.99
CA GLN A 75 1.75 10.52 7.49
C GLN A 75 0.82 9.90 6.44
N PRO A 76 0.10 8.81 6.74
CA PRO A 76 -0.69 8.08 5.75
C PRO A 76 -1.81 8.93 5.12
N GLY A 77 -2.39 9.84 5.90
CA GLY A 77 -3.59 10.59 5.52
C GLY A 77 -4.85 9.94 6.09
N GLY A 78 -6.00 10.26 5.50
CA GLY A 78 -7.32 9.79 5.95
C GLY A 78 -8.38 10.12 4.91
N TYR A 79 -8.23 9.58 3.69
CA TYR A 79 -9.18 9.81 2.61
C TYR A 79 -10.32 8.79 2.61
N ASP A 80 -10.11 7.62 3.25
CA ASP A 80 -11.13 6.61 3.56
C ASP A 80 -11.90 6.09 2.34
N VAL A 81 -11.20 5.96 1.21
CA VAL A 81 -11.77 5.45 -0.05
C VAL A 81 -11.46 3.99 -0.33
N SER A 82 -10.96 3.21 0.62
CA SER A 82 -10.87 1.75 0.41
C SER A 82 -12.19 1.02 0.73
N CYS A 83 -12.15 -0.30 0.72
CA CYS A 83 -13.25 -1.14 1.17
C CYS A 83 -12.72 -2.39 1.90
N PRO A 84 -13.57 -3.10 2.67
CA PRO A 84 -13.13 -4.26 3.43
C PRO A 84 -12.47 -5.35 2.57
N GLU A 85 -12.92 -5.53 1.35
CA GLU A 85 -12.35 -6.48 0.40
C GLU A 85 -10.91 -6.11 0.02
N MET A 86 -10.69 -4.86 -0.38
CA MET A 86 -9.37 -4.39 -0.79
C MET A 86 -8.38 -4.38 0.37
N ASP A 87 -8.82 -3.92 1.54
CA ASP A 87 -7.97 -3.90 2.73
C ASP A 87 -7.51 -5.33 3.10
N GLU A 88 -8.39 -6.34 2.94
CA GLU A 88 -8.05 -7.75 3.14
C GLU A 88 -7.08 -8.27 2.06
N MET A 89 -7.31 -7.95 0.79
CA MET A 89 -6.40 -8.33 -0.29
C MET A 89 -4.99 -7.76 -0.07
N VAL A 90 -4.88 -6.49 0.34
CA VAL A 90 -3.59 -5.88 0.67
C VAL A 90 -2.95 -6.60 1.85
N ASP A 91 -3.72 -6.90 2.90
CA ASP A 91 -3.18 -7.61 4.05
C ASP A 91 -2.67 -9.02 3.66
N ILE A 92 -3.40 -9.76 2.82
CA ILE A 92 -2.98 -11.08 2.32
C ILE A 92 -1.68 -10.97 1.51
N ALA A 93 -1.58 -9.98 0.64
CA ALA A 93 -0.39 -9.77 -0.19
C ALA A 93 0.85 -9.49 0.66
N LEU A 94 0.70 -8.66 1.71
CA LEU A 94 1.79 -8.30 2.62
C LEU A 94 2.25 -9.46 3.52
N ASP A 95 1.40 -10.45 3.79
CA ASP A 95 1.78 -11.67 4.52
C ASP A 95 2.69 -12.60 3.71
N VAL A 96 2.78 -12.42 2.38
CA VAL A 96 3.59 -13.27 1.52
C VAL A 96 5.05 -12.82 1.58
N PRO A 97 5.99 -13.71 1.99
CA PRO A 97 7.40 -13.36 2.03
C PRO A 97 7.90 -12.85 0.68
N GLY A 98 8.61 -11.71 0.72
CA GLY A 98 9.16 -11.07 -0.47
C GLY A 98 8.24 -10.09 -1.19
N THR A 99 7.00 -9.90 -0.72
CA THR A 99 6.21 -8.70 -1.03
C THR A 99 6.88 -7.47 -0.43
N LEU A 100 7.10 -6.44 -1.26
CA LEU A 100 7.75 -5.18 -0.89
C LEU A 100 6.73 -4.11 -0.51
N GLY A 101 5.54 -4.17 -1.09
CA GLY A 101 4.44 -3.27 -0.77
C GLY A 101 3.17 -3.64 -1.53
N ALA A 102 2.02 -3.21 -1.02
CA ALA A 102 0.75 -3.43 -1.68
C ALA A 102 -0.22 -2.31 -1.32
N GLY A 103 -1.11 -1.97 -2.25
CA GLY A 103 -2.06 -0.90 -2.04
C GLY A 103 -3.10 -0.80 -3.13
N LEU A 104 -4.15 -0.01 -2.87
CA LEU A 104 -5.15 0.30 -3.87
C LEU A 104 -4.57 1.08 -5.05
N VAL A 105 -5.17 0.92 -6.23
CA VAL A 105 -4.91 1.75 -7.40
C VAL A 105 -6.22 2.22 -8.01
N GLY A 106 -6.24 3.47 -8.48
CA GLY A 106 -7.44 4.11 -9.01
C GLY A 106 -8.23 4.87 -7.94
N ALA A 107 -9.54 4.99 -8.14
CA ALA A 107 -10.41 5.83 -7.30
C ALA A 107 -10.71 5.23 -5.92
N GLY A 108 -10.57 3.91 -5.76
CA GLY A 108 -11.01 3.19 -4.56
C GLY A 108 -12.48 2.75 -4.61
N LEU A 109 -13.03 2.38 -3.46
CA LEU A 109 -14.37 1.83 -3.23
C LEU A 109 -14.64 0.57 -4.07
N GLY A 110 -13.58 -0.24 -4.26
CA GLY A 110 -13.54 -1.42 -5.12
C GLY A 110 -12.43 -1.31 -6.17
N GLY A 111 -12.49 -2.19 -7.16
CA GLY A 111 -11.51 -2.24 -8.26
C GLY A 111 -10.31 -3.12 -7.95
N CYS A 112 -9.10 -2.60 -8.18
CA CYS A 112 -7.86 -3.38 -8.14
C CYS A 112 -6.93 -2.91 -7.02
N ILE A 113 -6.13 -3.85 -6.53
CA ILE A 113 -4.89 -3.55 -5.80
C ILE A 113 -3.69 -3.80 -6.71
N VAL A 114 -2.57 -3.17 -6.39
CA VAL A 114 -1.26 -3.47 -6.95
C VAL A 114 -0.36 -4.02 -5.86
N VAL A 115 0.40 -5.06 -6.20
CA VAL A 115 1.37 -5.69 -5.32
C VAL A 115 2.74 -5.55 -5.95
N LEU A 116 3.66 -4.90 -5.24
CA LEU A 116 5.06 -4.82 -5.60
C LEU A 116 5.80 -5.98 -4.95
N THR A 117 6.31 -6.89 -5.77
CA THR A 117 7.06 -8.06 -5.31
C THR A 117 8.18 -8.39 -6.30
N ARG A 118 9.11 -9.27 -5.90
CA ARG A 118 10.12 -9.80 -6.84
C ARG A 118 9.47 -10.80 -7.79
N MET A 119 9.99 -10.91 -9.01
CA MET A 119 9.40 -11.72 -10.08
C MET A 119 9.19 -13.18 -9.66
N GLU A 120 10.20 -13.75 -9.01
CA GLU A 120 10.21 -15.11 -8.48
C GLU A 120 9.12 -15.36 -7.42
N ASN A 121 8.62 -14.32 -6.76
CA ASN A 121 7.60 -14.41 -5.71
C ASN A 121 6.17 -14.18 -6.22
N ALA A 122 5.99 -13.70 -7.46
CA ALA A 122 4.68 -13.44 -8.01
C ALA A 122 3.74 -14.66 -7.96
N PRO A 123 4.18 -15.90 -8.28
CA PRO A 123 3.33 -17.09 -8.14
C PRO A 123 2.85 -17.32 -6.70
N ALA A 124 3.68 -17.05 -5.69
CA ALA A 124 3.31 -17.21 -4.29
C ALA A 124 2.25 -16.19 -3.84
N VAL A 125 2.35 -14.95 -4.34
CA VAL A 125 1.33 -13.91 -4.10
C VAL A 125 -0.01 -14.31 -4.72
N ILE A 126 0.01 -14.76 -5.97
CA ILE A 126 -1.20 -15.19 -6.69
C ILE A 126 -1.85 -16.37 -5.96
N ALA A 127 -1.07 -17.39 -5.60
CA ALA A 127 -1.57 -18.55 -4.87
C ALA A 127 -2.17 -18.16 -3.51
N ALA A 128 -1.54 -17.23 -2.77
CA ALA A 128 -2.08 -16.75 -1.50
C ALA A 128 -3.41 -16.01 -1.68
N MET A 129 -3.55 -15.22 -2.74
CA MET A 129 -4.80 -14.51 -3.05
C MET A 129 -5.92 -15.48 -3.45
N GLU A 130 -5.61 -16.45 -4.31
CA GLU A 130 -6.53 -17.54 -4.67
C GLU A 130 -7.01 -18.29 -3.42
N GLU A 131 -6.06 -18.65 -2.56
CA GLU A 131 -6.30 -19.44 -1.36
C GLU A 131 -7.16 -18.73 -0.33
N ARG A 132 -6.80 -17.50 -0.01
CA ARG A 132 -7.29 -16.82 1.19
C ARG A 132 -8.39 -15.81 0.88
N TYR A 133 -8.44 -15.28 -0.35
CA TYR A 133 -9.43 -14.29 -0.74
C TYR A 133 -10.52 -14.88 -1.65
N TYR A 134 -10.15 -15.43 -2.81
CA TYR A 134 -11.10 -15.83 -3.85
C TYR A 134 -11.85 -17.13 -3.53
N ARG A 135 -11.14 -18.21 -3.16
CA ARG A 135 -11.76 -19.52 -2.96
C ARG A 135 -12.78 -19.56 -1.83
N PRO A 136 -12.56 -18.97 -0.63
CA PRO A 136 -13.55 -18.95 0.43
C PRO A 136 -14.85 -18.23 0.03
N ARG A 137 -14.78 -17.36 -0.98
CA ARG A 137 -15.91 -16.59 -1.51
C ARG A 137 -16.55 -17.23 -2.75
N GLY A 138 -16.01 -18.33 -3.26
CA GLY A 138 -16.47 -18.95 -4.51
C GLY A 138 -16.32 -18.05 -5.73
N LEU A 139 -15.39 -17.10 -5.68
CA LEU A 139 -15.16 -16.13 -6.76
C LEU A 139 -14.09 -16.64 -7.75
N PRO A 140 -14.20 -16.33 -9.05
CA PRO A 140 -13.14 -16.61 -10.00
C PRO A 140 -11.91 -15.73 -9.70
N PRO A 141 -10.70 -16.31 -9.59
CA PRO A 141 -9.52 -15.52 -9.31
C PRO A 141 -9.12 -14.66 -10.51
N THR A 142 -8.67 -13.44 -10.22
CA THR A 142 -8.13 -12.52 -11.23
C THR A 142 -6.82 -11.94 -10.73
N ALA A 143 -5.71 -12.26 -11.39
CA ALA A 143 -4.41 -11.66 -11.13
C ALA A 143 -3.60 -11.61 -12.42
N GLN A 144 -2.81 -10.54 -12.60
CA GLN A 144 -1.95 -10.37 -13.77
C GLN A 144 -0.58 -9.87 -13.30
N VAL A 145 0.48 -10.48 -13.85
CA VAL A 145 1.84 -9.96 -13.71
C VAL A 145 2.04 -8.90 -14.77
N CYS A 146 2.27 -7.67 -14.31
CA CYS A 146 2.43 -6.51 -15.18
C CYS A 146 3.87 -5.96 -15.11
N HIS A 147 4.31 -5.37 -16.21
CA HIS A 147 5.59 -4.65 -16.30
C HIS A 147 5.34 -3.19 -16.63
N ALA A 148 6.17 -2.29 -16.12
CA ALA A 148 6.13 -0.89 -16.51
C ALA A 148 6.50 -0.77 -18.00
N LEU A 149 5.70 -0.03 -18.76
CA LEU A 149 5.88 0.20 -20.19
C LEU A 149 5.86 1.70 -20.50
N GLY A 150 6.27 2.07 -21.70
CA GLY A 150 6.09 3.41 -22.22
C GLY A 150 4.60 3.78 -22.33
N GLY A 151 4.31 5.07 -22.33
CA GLY A 151 2.97 5.58 -22.64
C GLY A 151 2.60 5.39 -24.12
N ALA A 152 1.42 5.87 -24.49
CA ALA A 152 0.98 5.87 -25.89
C ALA A 152 1.97 6.62 -26.79
N GLY A 153 2.21 6.07 -27.98
CA GLY A 153 3.12 6.62 -28.98
C GLY A 153 2.65 6.28 -30.40
N VAL A 154 3.24 6.96 -31.39
CA VAL A 154 2.97 6.68 -32.80
C VAL A 154 3.80 5.46 -33.21
N LEU A 155 3.15 4.48 -33.85
CA LEU A 155 3.84 3.40 -34.55
C LEU A 155 4.05 3.86 -35.99
N GLU A 156 5.30 4.04 -36.41
CA GLU A 156 5.61 4.15 -37.83
C GLU A 156 5.67 2.73 -38.40
N ALA A 157 4.82 2.46 -39.39
CA ALA A 157 4.88 1.23 -40.17
C ALA A 157 5.79 1.48 -41.38
N ASP A 158 6.76 0.60 -41.58
CA ASP A 158 7.60 0.57 -42.79
C ASP A 158 6.77 0.27 -44.06
#